data_AF-A0A0A1DN74-F1
#
_entry.id   AF-A0A0A1DN74-F1
#
_cell.length_a   1.000
_cell.length_b   1.000
_cell.length_c   1.000
_cell.angle_alpha   90.00
_cell.angle_beta   90.00
_cell.angle_gamma   90.00
#
_symmetry.space_group_name_H-M   'P 1'
#
loop_
_entity.id
_entity.type
_entity.pdbx_description
1 polymer ?
#
loop_
_entity_poly.entity_id
_entity_poly.type
_entity_poly.pdbx_seq_one_letter_code
_entity_poly.pdbx_strand_id
1 'polypeptide(L)'
;MSDGLREVLDLRDAVRLRALLAEQPGLAREPIPAGPGHPRGASPLGYVAMLRYDAVRGEWRDVAGTGALARALLSAGAPVDGAPGDPETPLITAASYGDAEVAQVLVEAGADLAATAAPDAGGVPGGTALRHAAVFEMTAVADVLVAAGATDLVHAAATGSAALTGLLGADPPEADRVAALRVAAERGRLDVVDQLLAAGTPVDGVDRDGSTALHAAAHRGRPDAVRHLLRRGADPTRRDTRFGGTPLDWCRHRAAELGREHPDHDEVGRLLAPPTQR
;
A
#
# COMPACT_ATOMS: atom_id res chain seq x y z
N MET A 1 33.17 -5.72 -15.13
CA MET A 1 33.40 -5.28 -13.74
C MET A 1 32.15 -5.47 -12.89
N SER A 2 30.98 -5.03 -13.35
CA SER A 2 29.68 -5.26 -12.69
C SER A 2 29.27 -6.74 -12.53
N ASP A 3 29.73 -7.65 -13.40
CA ASP A 3 29.43 -9.08 -13.30
C ASP A 3 29.88 -9.71 -11.97
N GLY A 4 31.02 -9.26 -11.42
CA GLY A 4 31.51 -9.75 -10.14
C GLY A 4 30.64 -9.32 -8.97
N LEU A 5 30.13 -8.08 -8.98
CA LEU A 5 29.19 -7.62 -7.95
C LEU A 5 27.90 -8.44 -8.01
N ARG A 6 27.33 -8.61 -9.21
CA ARG A 6 26.08 -9.38 -9.41
C ARG A 6 26.22 -10.80 -8.86
N GLU A 7 27.29 -11.51 -9.22
CA GLU A 7 27.55 -12.87 -8.74
C GLU A 7 27.56 -12.94 -7.21
N VAL A 8 28.25 -12.00 -6.54
CA VAL A 8 28.31 -11.98 -5.08
C VAL A 8 26.94 -11.72 -4.45
N LEU A 9 26.13 -10.84 -5.05
CA LEU A 9 24.77 -10.56 -4.58
C LEU A 9 23.83 -11.76 -4.78
N ASP A 10 23.91 -12.44 -5.93
CA ASP A 10 23.13 -13.65 -6.22
C ASP A 10 23.46 -14.79 -5.26
N LEU A 11 24.75 -14.94 -4.91
CA LEU A 11 25.22 -15.88 -3.90
C LEU A 11 24.87 -15.46 -2.47
N ARG A 12 24.47 -14.19 -2.27
CA ARG A 12 24.15 -13.58 -0.97
C ARG A 12 25.29 -13.67 0.04
N ASP A 13 26.52 -13.59 -0.45
CA ASP A 13 27.73 -13.67 0.37
C ASP A 13 28.10 -12.27 0.89
N ALA A 14 27.56 -11.91 2.05
CA ALA A 14 27.84 -10.62 2.68
C ALA A 14 29.31 -10.43 3.07
N VAL A 15 30.06 -11.51 3.30
CA VAL A 15 31.49 -11.42 3.65
C VAL A 15 32.29 -11.07 2.41
N ARG A 16 32.08 -11.82 1.32
CA ARG A 16 32.72 -11.55 0.02
C ARG A 16 32.30 -10.18 -0.53
N LEU A 17 31.05 -9.75 -0.31
CA LEU A 17 30.59 -8.42 -0.69
C LEU A 17 31.37 -7.32 0.04
N ARG A 18 31.56 -7.43 1.35
CA ARG A 18 32.33 -6.44 2.12
C ARG A 18 33.79 -6.38 1.66
N ALA A 19 34.41 -7.52 1.38
CA ALA A 19 35.77 -7.55 0.84
C ALA A 19 35.85 -6.85 -0.52
N LEU A 20 34.92 -7.16 -1.43
CA LEU A 20 34.83 -6.54 -2.74
C LEU A 20 34.64 -5.01 -2.67
N LEU A 21 33.73 -4.55 -1.80
CA LEU A 21 33.44 -3.13 -1.64
C LEU A 21 34.56 -2.36 -0.91
N ALA A 22 35.36 -3.02 -0.08
CA ALA A 22 36.55 -2.43 0.53
C ALA A 22 37.63 -2.14 -0.52
N GLU A 23 37.78 -3.01 -1.52
CA GLU A 23 38.70 -2.81 -2.65
C GLU A 23 38.13 -1.84 -3.69
N GLN A 24 36.82 -1.89 -3.93
CA GLN A 24 36.14 -1.17 -5.02
C GLN A 24 34.83 -0.53 -4.53
N PRO A 25 34.89 0.54 -3.70
CA PRO A 25 33.70 1.15 -3.10
C PRO A 25 32.75 1.79 -4.12
N GLY A 26 33.25 2.17 -5.31
CA GLY A 26 32.43 2.71 -6.40
C GLY A 26 31.31 1.76 -6.86
N LEU A 27 31.52 0.44 -6.72
CA LEU A 27 30.54 -0.58 -7.09
C LEU A 27 29.22 -0.47 -6.31
N ALA A 28 29.22 0.14 -5.11
CA ALA A 28 27.99 0.37 -4.35
C ALA A 28 27.06 1.42 -4.98
N ARG A 29 27.59 2.24 -5.90
CA ARG A 29 26.84 3.32 -6.58
C ARG A 29 26.59 3.03 -8.05
N GLU A 30 27.35 2.12 -8.64
CA GLU A 30 27.20 1.75 -10.04
C GLU A 30 25.94 0.89 -10.22
N PRO A 31 25.04 1.24 -11.16
CA PRO A 31 23.86 0.45 -11.40
C PRO A 31 24.24 -0.93 -11.94
N ILE A 32 23.55 -1.95 -11.45
CA ILE A 32 23.63 -3.29 -11.98
C ILE A 32 22.95 -3.26 -13.35
N PRO A 33 23.64 -3.69 -14.42
CA PRO A 33 23.11 -3.62 -15.79
C PRO A 33 21.78 -4.35 -15.95
N ALA A 34 21.09 -4.12 -17.06
CA ALA A 34 19.91 -4.89 -17.39
C ALA A 34 20.21 -6.41 -17.48
N GLY A 35 19.20 -7.23 -17.20
CA GLY A 35 19.32 -8.68 -17.25
C GLY A 35 17.95 -9.37 -17.14
N PRO A 36 17.92 -10.71 -17.15
CA PRO A 36 16.71 -11.48 -16.89
C PRO A 36 16.09 -11.04 -15.55
N GLY A 37 14.85 -10.54 -15.57
CA GLY A 37 14.16 -10.01 -14.39
C GLY A 37 14.29 -8.53 -14.11
N HIS A 38 15.31 -7.87 -14.69
CA HIS A 38 15.60 -6.46 -14.47
C HIS A 38 15.87 -5.79 -15.82
N PRO A 39 14.85 -5.63 -16.69
CA PRO A 39 15.05 -5.19 -18.07
C PRO A 39 15.57 -3.75 -18.19
N ARG A 40 15.47 -2.95 -17.13
CA ARG A 40 15.97 -1.56 -17.07
C ARG A 40 17.27 -1.42 -16.26
N GLY A 41 17.81 -2.53 -15.72
CA GLY A 41 18.84 -2.48 -14.68
C GLY A 41 18.27 -2.05 -13.32
N ALA A 42 19.12 -1.91 -12.31
CA ALA A 42 18.74 -1.44 -10.98
C ALA A 42 19.94 -0.90 -10.20
N SER A 43 19.70 -0.02 -9.21
CA SER A 43 20.71 0.27 -8.20
C SER A 43 21.10 -1.01 -7.45
N PRO A 44 22.31 -1.10 -6.85
CA PRO A 44 22.68 -2.28 -6.06
C PRO A 44 21.71 -2.59 -4.92
N LEU A 45 21.16 -1.57 -4.24
CA LEU A 45 20.15 -1.75 -3.20
C LEU A 45 18.82 -2.25 -3.77
N GLY A 46 18.36 -1.66 -4.88
CA GLY A 46 17.17 -2.12 -5.58
C GLY A 46 17.31 -3.57 -6.06
N TYR A 47 18.48 -3.95 -6.57
CA TYR A 47 18.76 -5.32 -6.99
C TYR A 47 18.63 -6.31 -5.83
N VAL A 48 19.22 -6.00 -4.67
CA VAL A 48 19.10 -6.85 -3.48
C VAL A 48 17.64 -7.01 -3.06
N ALA A 49 16.86 -5.93 -3.07
CA ALA A 49 15.43 -5.96 -2.76
C ALA A 49 14.62 -6.87 -3.70
N MET A 50 15.05 -7.04 -4.95
CA MET A 50 14.36 -7.87 -5.93
C MET A 50 14.74 -9.35 -5.89
N LEU A 51 15.76 -9.76 -5.11
CA LEU A 51 16.25 -11.15 -5.07
C LEU A 51 15.16 -12.16 -4.68
N ARG A 52 14.10 -11.71 -4.01
CA ARG A 52 12.93 -12.53 -3.66
C ARG A 52 12.16 -13.05 -4.87
N TYR A 53 12.29 -12.45 -6.05
CA TYR A 53 11.62 -12.93 -7.26
C TYR A 53 12.62 -13.61 -8.21
N ASP A 54 12.44 -14.91 -8.46
CA ASP A 54 13.14 -15.60 -9.54
C ASP A 54 12.50 -15.24 -10.87
N ALA A 55 13.09 -14.31 -11.61
CA ALA A 55 12.54 -13.96 -12.92
C ALA A 55 12.74 -15.04 -13.99
N VAL A 56 13.67 -15.97 -13.80
CA VAL A 56 13.87 -17.09 -14.74
C VAL A 56 12.79 -18.13 -14.55
N ARG A 57 12.40 -18.40 -13.30
CA ARG A 57 11.33 -19.37 -12.96
C ARG A 57 9.94 -18.75 -12.87
N GLY A 58 9.85 -17.43 -12.72
CA GLY A 58 8.58 -16.72 -12.48
C GLY A 58 8.01 -16.98 -11.08
N GLU A 59 8.86 -17.18 -10.07
CA GLU A 59 8.46 -17.64 -8.73
C GLU A 59 8.97 -16.73 -7.61
N TRP A 60 8.14 -16.55 -6.59
CA TRP A 60 8.50 -15.87 -5.35
C TRP A 60 9.22 -16.83 -4.41
N ARG A 61 10.29 -16.36 -3.76
CA ARG A 61 11.13 -17.13 -2.85
C ARG A 61 11.35 -16.36 -1.56
N ASP A 62 11.47 -17.10 -0.48
CA ASP A 62 11.98 -16.53 0.76
C ASP A 62 13.52 -16.50 0.72
N VAL A 63 14.08 -15.31 0.88
CA VAL A 63 15.50 -15.03 0.65
C VAL A 63 16.03 -14.32 1.88
N ALA A 64 16.65 -15.07 2.78
CA ALA A 64 17.28 -14.52 3.96
C ALA A 64 18.64 -13.88 3.65
N GLY A 65 19.05 -12.92 4.48
CA GLY A 65 20.38 -12.32 4.45
C GLY A 65 20.51 -11.10 3.53
N THR A 66 19.42 -10.68 2.88
CA THR A 66 19.37 -9.47 2.04
C THR A 66 19.64 -8.20 2.85
N GLY A 67 19.24 -8.17 4.14
CA GLY A 67 19.55 -7.06 5.04
C GLY A 67 21.06 -6.90 5.28
N ALA A 68 21.81 -7.99 5.37
CA ALA A 68 23.27 -7.93 5.54
C ALA A 68 23.98 -7.38 4.29
N LEU A 69 23.46 -7.67 3.10
CA LEU A 69 23.94 -7.12 1.84
C LEU A 69 23.61 -5.63 1.75
N ALA A 70 22.38 -5.23 2.06
CA ALA A 70 21.96 -3.84 2.07
C ALA A 70 22.81 -2.99 3.02
N ARG A 71 23.08 -3.47 4.24
CA ARG A 71 23.98 -2.78 5.20
C ARG A 71 25.40 -2.62 4.64
N ALA A 72 25.92 -3.63 3.96
CA ALA A 72 27.26 -3.55 3.36
C ALA A 72 27.31 -2.51 2.22
N LEU A 73 26.29 -2.47 1.37
CA LEU A 73 26.16 -1.48 0.30
C LEU A 73 26.05 -0.05 0.85
N LEU A 74 25.20 0.17 1.85
CA LEU A 74 25.07 1.48 2.51
C LEU A 74 26.38 1.91 3.18
N SER A 75 27.08 0.99 3.85
CA SER A 75 28.38 1.26 4.48
C SER A 75 29.46 1.65 3.46
N ALA A 76 29.36 1.15 2.23
CA ALA A 76 30.21 1.51 1.10
C ALA A 76 29.74 2.78 0.37
N GLY A 77 28.64 3.40 0.82
CA GLY A 77 28.14 4.67 0.31
C GLY A 77 27.12 4.56 -0.84
N ALA A 78 26.41 3.43 -0.95
CA ALA A 78 25.22 3.34 -1.79
C ALA A 78 24.19 4.41 -1.37
N PRO A 79 23.56 5.14 -2.32
CA PRO A 79 22.54 6.13 -2.00
C PRO A 79 21.28 5.42 -1.49
N VAL A 80 20.82 5.79 -0.28
CA VAL A 80 19.68 5.14 0.39
C VAL A 80 18.39 5.24 -0.43
N ASP A 81 18.15 6.38 -1.07
CA ASP A 81 16.96 6.62 -1.91
C ASP A 81 17.21 6.37 -3.40
N GLY A 82 18.34 5.77 -3.77
CA GLY A 82 18.71 5.52 -5.16
C GLY A 82 19.28 6.75 -5.87
N ALA A 83 19.46 6.64 -7.19
CA ALA A 83 19.98 7.72 -8.01
C ALA A 83 18.84 8.63 -8.50
N PRO A 84 19.11 9.93 -8.74
CA PRO A 84 18.12 10.81 -9.37
C PRO A 84 17.64 10.24 -10.72
N GLY A 85 16.33 10.13 -10.88
CA GLY A 85 15.70 9.60 -12.09
C GLY A 85 15.44 8.09 -12.08
N ASP A 86 15.83 7.37 -11.01
CA ASP A 86 15.36 6.00 -10.80
C ASP A 86 13.82 5.99 -10.71
N PRO A 87 13.14 5.04 -11.37
CA PRO A 87 11.67 4.98 -11.38
C PRO A 87 11.08 4.64 -10.00
N GLU A 88 11.85 3.97 -9.15
CA GLU A 88 11.49 3.61 -7.79
C GLU A 88 12.72 3.80 -6.89
N THR A 89 12.51 4.26 -5.66
CA THR A 89 13.57 4.20 -4.64
C THR A 89 13.80 2.75 -4.22
N PRO A 90 14.97 2.41 -3.65
CA PRO A 90 15.20 1.06 -3.11
C PRO A 90 14.15 0.61 -2.09
N LEU A 91 13.57 1.55 -1.32
CA LEU A 91 12.52 1.24 -0.36
C LEU A 91 11.19 0.91 -1.04
N ILE A 92 10.83 1.62 -2.11
CA ILE A 92 9.65 1.29 -2.93
C ILE A 92 9.84 -0.10 -3.56
N THR A 93 11.02 -0.40 -4.09
CA THR A 93 11.32 -1.72 -4.65
C THR A 93 11.23 -2.81 -3.58
N ALA A 94 11.78 -2.59 -2.37
CA ALA A 94 11.63 -3.53 -1.25
C ALA A 94 10.16 -3.76 -0.88
N ALA A 95 9.32 -2.72 -0.93
CA ALA A 95 7.89 -2.83 -0.73
C ALA A 95 7.15 -3.58 -1.84
N SER A 96 7.56 -3.42 -3.10
CA SER A 96 7.01 -4.18 -4.24
C SER A 96 7.34 -5.67 -4.16
N TYR A 97 8.55 -6.01 -3.71
CA TYR A 97 9.06 -7.39 -3.68
C TYR A 97 8.94 -8.07 -2.30
N GLY A 98 8.44 -7.35 -1.30
CA GLY A 98 8.21 -7.86 0.04
C GLY A 98 9.47 -8.15 0.85
N ASP A 99 10.59 -7.51 0.53
CA ASP A 99 11.84 -7.71 1.26
C ASP A 99 11.86 -6.87 2.55
N ALA A 100 11.35 -7.45 3.63
CA ALA A 100 11.27 -6.79 4.93
C ALA A 100 12.65 -6.55 5.57
N GLU A 101 13.66 -7.40 5.31
CA GLU A 101 15.01 -7.17 5.81
C GLU A 101 15.62 -5.92 5.19
N VAL A 102 15.50 -5.77 3.87
CA VAL A 102 15.99 -4.57 3.16
C VAL A 102 15.18 -3.35 3.55
N ALA A 103 13.85 -3.45 3.61
CA ALA A 103 13.01 -2.33 4.03
C ALA A 103 13.41 -1.82 5.43
N GLN A 104 13.62 -2.72 6.40
CA GLN A 104 14.05 -2.35 7.74
C GLN A 104 15.41 -1.63 7.72
N VAL A 105 16.38 -2.15 6.97
CA VAL A 105 17.70 -1.52 6.84
C VAL A 105 17.62 -0.13 6.23
N LEU A 106 16.80 0.06 5.20
CA LEU A 106 16.63 1.35 4.53
C LEU A 106 15.93 2.37 5.45
N VAL A 107 14.90 1.95 6.19
CA VAL A 107 14.26 2.77 7.22
C VAL A 107 15.27 3.19 8.29
N GLU A 108 16.05 2.25 8.84
CA GLU A 108 17.10 2.54 9.83
C GLU A 108 18.17 3.51 9.29
N ALA A 109 18.39 3.51 7.98
CA ALA A 109 19.31 4.41 7.28
C ALA A 109 18.70 5.77 6.92
N GLY A 110 17.43 6.01 7.24
CA GLY A 110 16.74 7.28 7.00
C GLY A 110 16.19 7.45 5.58
N ALA A 111 15.81 6.35 4.91
CA ALA A 111 15.12 6.41 3.63
C ALA A 111 13.85 7.29 3.69
N ASP A 112 13.58 8.04 2.63
CA ASP A 112 12.38 8.86 2.53
C ASP A 112 11.12 7.99 2.36
N LEU A 113 10.32 7.89 3.43
CA LEU A 113 9.08 7.12 3.46
C LEU A 113 7.99 7.72 2.55
N ALA A 114 8.09 9.00 2.22
CA ALA A 114 7.11 9.75 1.43
C ALA A 114 7.47 9.82 -0.06
N ALA A 115 8.65 9.34 -0.46
CA ALA A 115 9.04 9.27 -1.85
C ALA A 115 8.01 8.46 -2.67
N THR A 116 7.72 8.92 -3.88
CA THR A 116 6.74 8.31 -4.78
C THR A 116 7.41 7.74 -6.01
N ALA A 117 6.93 6.59 -6.48
CA ALA A 117 7.34 6.00 -7.74
C ALA A 117 7.03 6.94 -8.92
N ALA A 118 7.85 6.87 -9.96
CA ALA A 118 7.64 7.64 -11.18
C ALA A 118 6.28 7.31 -11.83
N PRO A 119 5.67 8.23 -12.58
CA PRO A 119 4.37 7.99 -13.23
C PRO A 119 4.36 6.83 -14.24
N ASP A 120 5.54 6.45 -14.74
CA ASP A 120 5.76 5.35 -15.68
C ASP A 120 6.46 4.13 -15.03
N ALA A 121 6.57 4.14 -13.69
CA ALA A 121 7.03 2.99 -12.94
C ALA A 121 6.07 1.81 -13.10
N GLY A 122 6.62 0.59 -13.03
CA GLY A 122 5.79 -0.61 -12.98
C GLY A 122 5.02 -0.70 -11.67
N GLY A 123 3.91 -1.42 -11.66
CA GLY A 123 3.18 -1.69 -10.41
C GLY A 123 2.21 -0.58 -10.00
N VAL A 124 2.66 0.37 -9.19
CA VAL A 124 1.80 1.40 -8.57
C VAL A 124 2.31 2.82 -8.88
N PRO A 125 2.03 3.37 -10.07
CA PRO A 125 2.44 4.71 -10.46
C PRO A 125 2.09 5.78 -9.42
N GLY A 126 3.05 6.63 -9.05
CA GLY A 126 2.88 7.66 -8.03
C GLY A 126 2.69 7.13 -6.60
N GLY A 127 2.86 5.82 -6.38
CA GLY A 127 2.71 5.20 -5.07
C GLY A 127 3.93 5.40 -4.17
N THR A 128 3.69 5.55 -2.87
CA THR A 128 4.74 5.46 -1.85
C THR A 128 5.08 3.99 -1.55
N ALA A 129 6.15 3.74 -0.81
CA ALA A 129 6.50 2.39 -0.36
C ALA A 129 5.33 1.72 0.39
N LEU A 130 4.62 2.45 1.26
CA LEU A 130 3.47 1.89 1.99
C LEU A 130 2.34 1.46 1.06
N ARG A 131 2.09 2.26 0.01
CA ARG A 131 1.08 1.93 -0.99
C ARG A 131 1.45 0.70 -1.81
N HIS A 132 2.70 0.60 -2.24
CA HIS A 132 3.20 -0.60 -2.92
C HIS A 132 3.03 -1.84 -2.04
N ALA A 133 3.45 -1.77 -0.77
CA ALA A 133 3.31 -2.87 0.17
C ALA A 133 1.83 -3.27 0.35
N ALA A 134 0.91 -2.31 0.40
CA ALA A 134 -0.52 -2.59 0.50
C ALA A 134 -1.09 -3.23 -0.77
N VAL A 135 -0.77 -2.71 -1.96
CA VAL A 135 -1.27 -3.22 -3.25
C VAL A 135 -0.79 -4.64 -3.53
N PHE A 136 0.46 -4.94 -3.18
CA PHE A 136 1.05 -6.26 -3.38
C PHE A 136 0.90 -7.19 -2.16
N GLU A 137 0.15 -6.78 -1.14
CA GLU A 137 -0.10 -7.57 0.07
C GLU A 137 1.17 -7.97 0.85
N MET A 138 2.21 -7.13 0.77
CA MET A 138 3.48 -7.31 1.46
C MET A 138 3.39 -6.86 2.93
N THR A 139 2.60 -7.59 3.70
CA THR A 139 2.23 -7.29 5.09
C THR A 139 3.44 -7.02 6.00
N ALA A 140 4.48 -7.85 5.93
CA ALA A 140 5.68 -7.67 6.74
C ALA A 140 6.40 -6.34 6.45
N VAL A 141 6.43 -5.90 5.17
CA VAL A 141 7.01 -4.60 4.81
C VAL A 141 6.09 -3.46 5.23
N ALA A 142 4.78 -3.62 5.08
CA ALA A 142 3.80 -2.63 5.55
C ALA A 142 3.94 -2.39 7.06
N ASP A 143 4.13 -3.45 7.86
CA ASP A 143 4.34 -3.35 9.31
C ASP A 143 5.62 -2.56 9.65
N VAL A 144 6.73 -2.81 8.94
CA VAL A 144 7.98 -2.04 9.08
C VAL A 144 7.74 -0.56 8.78
N LEU A 145 7.07 -0.26 7.67
CA LEU A 145 6.82 1.11 7.23
C LEU A 145 5.91 1.87 8.19
N VAL A 146 4.82 1.25 8.66
CA VAL A 146 3.90 1.86 9.63
C VAL A 146 4.60 2.07 10.98
N ALA A 147 5.41 1.11 11.44
CA ALA A 147 6.21 1.27 12.65
C ALA A 147 7.23 2.41 12.53
N ALA A 148 7.71 2.69 11.32
CA ALA A 148 8.59 3.81 11.00
C ALA A 148 7.86 5.16 10.86
N GLY A 149 6.51 5.17 10.94
CA GLY A 149 5.70 6.37 10.80
C GLY A 149 5.26 6.69 9.37
N ALA A 150 5.44 5.77 8.41
CA ALA A 150 4.87 5.94 7.07
C ALA A 150 3.34 5.98 7.16
N THR A 151 2.73 6.90 6.42
CA THR A 151 1.28 7.03 6.33
C THR A 151 0.88 7.40 4.91
N ASP A 152 -0.23 6.84 4.44
CA ASP A 152 -0.91 7.27 3.22
C ASP A 152 -2.34 7.72 3.55
N LEU A 153 -3.09 8.17 2.54
CA LEU A 153 -4.44 8.67 2.74
C LEU A 153 -5.40 7.60 3.29
N VAL A 154 -5.28 6.36 2.83
CA VAL A 154 -6.16 5.26 3.23
C VAL A 154 -5.87 4.84 4.66
N HIS A 155 -4.59 4.73 5.03
CA HIS A 155 -4.13 4.45 6.38
C HIS A 155 -4.52 5.58 7.35
N ALA A 156 -4.34 6.84 6.94
CA ALA A 156 -4.76 8.00 7.74
C ALA A 156 -6.27 7.99 7.98
N ALA A 157 -7.06 7.64 6.96
CA ALA A 157 -8.51 7.52 7.09
C ALA A 157 -8.94 6.35 7.99
N ALA A 158 -8.23 5.22 7.95
CA ALA A 158 -8.49 4.07 8.80
C ALA A 158 -8.24 4.37 10.29
N THR A 159 -7.17 5.12 10.56
CA THR A 159 -6.66 5.39 11.92
C THR A 159 -7.22 6.68 12.52
N GLY A 160 -7.76 7.60 11.71
CA GLY A 160 -8.10 8.95 12.14
C GLY A 160 -6.86 9.81 12.37
N SER A 161 -5.82 9.61 11.56
CA SER A 161 -4.54 10.31 11.70
C SER A 161 -4.68 11.81 11.43
N ALA A 162 -3.99 12.63 12.23
CA ALA A 162 -3.89 14.08 12.00
C ALA A 162 -3.20 14.43 10.67
N ALA A 163 -2.48 13.48 10.04
CA ALA A 163 -1.89 13.66 8.72
C ALA A 163 -2.93 13.78 7.60
N LEU A 164 -4.19 13.39 7.84
CA LEU A 164 -5.25 13.36 6.83
C LEU A 164 -5.41 14.71 6.11
N THR A 165 -5.42 15.82 6.85
CA THR A 165 -5.60 17.16 6.26
C THR A 165 -4.47 17.51 5.29
N GLY A 166 -3.21 17.20 5.65
CA GLY A 166 -2.06 17.42 4.78
C GLY A 166 -2.10 16.54 3.53
N LEU A 167 -2.46 15.26 3.70
CA LEU A 167 -2.59 14.31 2.62
C LEU A 167 -3.71 14.68 1.63
N LEU A 168 -4.83 15.24 2.11
CA LEU A 168 -5.89 15.77 1.25
C LEU A 168 -5.47 17.06 0.55
N GLY A 169 -4.68 17.92 1.20
CA GLY A 169 -4.14 19.15 0.61
C GLY A 169 -3.19 18.91 -0.56
N ALA A 170 -2.60 17.71 -0.67
CA ALA A 170 -1.79 17.29 -1.81
C ALA A 170 -2.61 16.89 -3.06
N ASP A 171 -3.94 17.07 -3.03
CA ASP A 171 -4.90 16.65 -4.07
C ASP A 171 -4.67 15.20 -4.56
N PRO A 172 -4.80 14.22 -3.65
CA PRO A 172 -4.57 12.82 -4.00
C PRO A 172 -5.62 12.36 -5.02
N PRO A 173 -5.29 11.40 -5.90
CA PRO A 173 -6.21 10.89 -6.91
C PRO A 173 -7.58 10.54 -6.34
N GLU A 174 -8.65 10.79 -7.10
CA GLU A 174 -10.02 10.49 -6.65
C GLU A 174 -10.18 9.04 -6.17
N ALA A 175 -9.55 8.09 -6.87
CA ALA A 175 -9.58 6.67 -6.47
C ALA A 175 -9.07 6.45 -5.04
N ASP A 176 -8.03 7.19 -4.61
CA ASP A 176 -7.49 7.10 -3.26
C ASP A 176 -8.43 7.74 -2.25
N ARG A 177 -9.05 8.87 -2.60
CA ARG A 177 -10.05 9.52 -1.75
C ARG A 177 -11.28 8.64 -1.56
N VAL A 178 -11.73 7.98 -2.62
CA VAL A 178 -12.85 7.01 -2.57
C VAL A 178 -12.47 5.80 -1.72
N ALA A 179 -11.26 5.26 -1.88
CA ALA A 179 -10.78 4.17 -1.03
C ALA A 179 -10.72 4.60 0.45
N ALA A 180 -10.21 5.79 0.74
CA ALA A 180 -10.16 6.37 2.08
C ALA A 180 -11.58 6.56 2.67
N LEU A 181 -12.54 7.05 1.89
CA LEU A 181 -13.93 7.25 2.32
C LEU A 181 -14.61 5.94 2.69
N ARG A 182 -14.38 4.90 1.89
CA ARG A 182 -14.89 3.56 2.17
C ARG A 182 -14.33 3.01 3.48
N VAL A 183 -13.02 3.11 3.68
CA VAL A 183 -12.36 2.61 4.88
C VAL A 183 -12.81 3.41 6.12
N ALA A 184 -12.92 4.73 6.01
CA ALA A 184 -13.45 5.58 7.09
C ALA A 184 -14.88 5.17 7.48
N ALA A 185 -15.73 4.90 6.50
CA ALA A 185 -17.11 4.46 6.71
C ALA A 185 -17.19 3.06 7.34
N GLU A 186 -16.39 2.10 6.87
CA GLU A 186 -16.26 0.76 7.47
C GLU A 186 -15.78 0.82 8.93
N ARG A 187 -14.90 1.77 9.26
CA ARG A 187 -14.37 2.00 10.60
C ARG A 187 -15.24 2.91 11.47
N GLY A 188 -16.31 3.50 10.93
CA GLY A 188 -17.18 4.42 11.65
C GLY A 188 -16.55 5.78 12.00
N ARG A 189 -15.53 6.22 11.25
CA ARG A 189 -14.81 7.48 11.48
C ARG A 189 -15.53 8.66 10.84
N LEU A 190 -16.57 9.16 11.50
CA LEU A 190 -17.46 10.18 10.92
C LEU A 190 -16.76 11.52 10.65
N ASP A 191 -15.79 11.89 11.48
CA ASP A 191 -14.95 13.08 11.32
C ASP A 191 -14.07 12.99 10.06
N VAL A 192 -13.53 11.80 9.79
CA VAL A 192 -12.75 11.51 8.58
C VAL A 192 -13.66 11.52 7.34
N VAL A 193 -14.84 10.91 7.43
CA VAL A 193 -15.86 10.96 6.36
C VAL A 193 -16.17 12.42 6.00
N ASP A 194 -16.30 13.29 6.99
CA ASP A 194 -16.57 14.72 6.78
C ASP A 194 -15.44 15.43 6.07
N GLN A 195 -14.20 15.21 6.49
CA GLN A 195 -13.03 15.79 5.84
C GLN A 195 -12.91 15.35 4.38
N LEU A 196 -13.14 14.06 4.09
CA LEU A 196 -13.07 13.52 2.73
C LEU A 196 -14.16 14.11 1.82
N LEU A 197 -15.40 14.18 2.29
CA LEU A 197 -16.50 14.78 1.52
C LEU A 197 -16.30 16.28 1.31
N ALA A 198 -15.78 17.01 2.32
CA ALA A 198 -15.44 18.42 2.20
C ALA A 198 -14.30 18.67 1.21
N ALA A 199 -13.37 17.73 1.07
CA ALA A 199 -12.32 17.74 0.05
C ALA A 199 -12.83 17.33 -1.36
N GLY A 200 -14.14 17.23 -1.57
CA GLY A 200 -14.75 16.96 -2.88
C GLY A 200 -14.77 15.48 -3.28
N THR A 201 -14.62 14.56 -2.33
CA THR A 201 -14.78 13.12 -2.60
C THR A 201 -16.24 12.81 -2.92
N PRO A 202 -16.56 12.13 -4.04
CA PRO A 202 -17.94 11.76 -4.35
C PRO A 202 -18.51 10.80 -3.29
N VAL A 203 -19.68 11.15 -2.71
CA VAL A 203 -20.32 10.31 -1.67
C VAL A 203 -20.66 8.90 -2.16
N ASP A 204 -21.06 8.78 -3.43
CA ASP A 204 -21.31 7.52 -4.14
C ASP A 204 -20.14 7.12 -5.06
N GLY A 205 -18.93 7.62 -4.78
CA GLY A 205 -17.72 7.15 -5.43
C GLY A 205 -17.55 5.64 -5.24
N VAL A 206 -17.08 4.98 -6.29
CA VAL A 206 -16.99 3.51 -6.36
C VAL A 206 -15.56 3.02 -6.51
N ASP A 207 -15.27 1.85 -5.95
CA ASP A 207 -14.07 1.10 -6.31
C ASP A 207 -14.24 0.34 -7.64
N ARG A 208 -13.26 -0.51 -7.99
CA ARG A 208 -13.29 -1.33 -9.22
C ARG A 208 -14.46 -2.31 -9.28
N ASP A 209 -15.04 -2.66 -8.13
CA ASP A 209 -16.16 -3.59 -8.00
C ASP A 209 -17.51 -2.85 -7.92
N GLY A 210 -17.52 -1.54 -8.14
CA GLY A 210 -18.75 -0.73 -8.10
C GLY A 210 -19.26 -0.48 -6.68
N SER A 211 -18.54 -0.89 -5.65
CA SER A 211 -18.97 -0.78 -4.27
C SER A 211 -18.69 0.63 -3.73
N THR A 212 -19.59 1.16 -2.90
CA THR A 212 -19.49 2.52 -2.30
C THR A 212 -19.10 2.49 -0.82
N ALA A 213 -18.89 3.66 -0.22
CA ALA A 213 -18.72 3.78 1.22
C ALA A 213 -19.94 3.28 2.02
N LEU A 214 -21.15 3.42 1.46
CA LEU A 214 -22.37 2.91 2.08
C LEU A 214 -22.41 1.38 2.10
N HIS A 215 -21.93 0.72 1.04
CA HIS A 215 -21.75 -0.74 1.03
C HIS A 215 -20.79 -1.20 2.13
N ALA A 216 -19.64 -0.53 2.26
CA ALA A 216 -18.64 -0.86 3.28
C ALA A 216 -19.18 -0.68 4.72
N ALA A 217 -19.85 0.44 5.00
CA ALA A 217 -20.48 0.68 6.31
C ALA A 217 -21.59 -0.33 6.62
N ALA A 218 -22.40 -0.68 5.62
CA ALA A 218 -23.51 -1.62 5.78
C ALA A 218 -23.02 -3.05 6.01
N HIS A 219 -22.04 -3.51 5.22
CA HIS A 219 -21.36 -4.79 5.39
C HIS A 219 -20.68 -4.93 6.76
N ARG A 220 -20.25 -3.82 7.37
CA ARG A 220 -19.59 -3.84 8.68
C ARG A 220 -20.53 -3.58 9.85
N GLY A 221 -21.82 -3.43 9.60
CA GLY A 221 -22.81 -3.11 10.64
C GLY A 221 -22.44 -1.82 11.36
N ARG A 222 -22.30 -0.70 10.63
CA ARG A 222 -21.99 0.62 11.21
C ARG A 222 -23.20 1.56 11.13
N PRO A 223 -24.18 1.50 12.06
CA PRO A 223 -25.40 2.31 12.02
C PRO A 223 -25.12 3.81 11.90
N ASP A 224 -24.21 4.32 12.72
CA ASP A 224 -23.89 5.76 12.73
C ASP A 224 -23.32 6.22 11.39
N ALA A 225 -22.40 5.44 10.79
CA ALA A 225 -21.84 5.74 9.48
C ALA A 225 -22.89 5.66 8.37
N VAL A 226 -23.77 4.65 8.41
CA VAL A 226 -24.90 4.52 7.47
C VAL A 226 -25.81 5.73 7.57
N ARG A 227 -26.29 6.10 8.77
CA ARG A 227 -27.14 7.29 8.96
C ARG A 227 -26.44 8.55 8.45
N HIS A 228 -25.15 8.67 8.71
CA HIS A 228 -24.36 9.83 8.33
C HIS A 228 -24.21 9.96 6.82
N LEU A 229 -23.84 8.88 6.12
CA LEU A 229 -23.73 8.84 4.67
C LEU A 229 -25.07 9.11 3.98
N LEU A 230 -26.17 8.56 4.48
CA LEU A 230 -27.52 8.84 3.97
C LEU A 230 -27.89 10.32 4.10
N ARG A 231 -27.56 10.97 5.23
CA ARG A 231 -27.74 12.42 5.40
C ARG A 231 -26.89 13.25 4.44
N ARG A 232 -25.78 12.68 3.95
CA ARG A 232 -24.90 13.29 2.94
C ARG A 232 -25.30 12.93 1.50
N GLY A 233 -26.45 12.28 1.32
CA GLY A 233 -27.05 12.01 0.02
C GLY A 233 -26.58 10.73 -0.66
N ALA A 234 -25.94 9.80 0.07
CA ALA A 234 -25.61 8.49 -0.47
C ALA A 234 -26.87 7.73 -0.93
N ASP A 235 -26.81 7.09 -2.11
CA ASP A 235 -27.93 6.29 -2.64
C ASP A 235 -27.98 4.89 -2.00
N PRO A 236 -29.01 4.58 -1.17
CA PRO A 236 -29.15 3.26 -0.53
C PRO A 236 -29.54 2.14 -1.51
N THR A 237 -29.91 2.47 -2.74
CA THR A 237 -30.37 1.51 -3.75
C THR A 237 -29.33 1.18 -4.81
N ARG A 238 -28.19 1.88 -4.78
CA ARG A 238 -27.09 1.66 -5.72
C ARG A 238 -26.59 0.22 -5.64
N ARG A 239 -26.44 -0.41 -6.79
CA ARG A 239 -25.91 -1.77 -6.91
C ARG A 239 -24.43 -1.74 -7.27
N ASP A 240 -23.65 -2.55 -6.57
CA ASP A 240 -22.26 -2.82 -6.98
C ASP A 240 -22.23 -3.58 -8.33
N THR A 241 -21.11 -3.57 -9.03
CA THR A 241 -20.99 -4.20 -10.35
C THR A 241 -20.58 -5.67 -10.27
N ARG A 242 -19.99 -6.10 -9.16
CA ARG A 242 -19.41 -7.44 -9.00
C ARG A 242 -20.45 -8.52 -8.67
N PHE A 243 -21.39 -8.20 -7.79
CA PHE A 243 -22.44 -9.09 -7.30
C PHE A 243 -23.84 -8.52 -7.56
N GLY A 244 -23.95 -7.25 -7.99
CA GLY A 244 -25.24 -6.60 -8.20
C GLY A 244 -25.98 -6.32 -6.90
N GLY A 245 -25.29 -6.36 -5.75
CA GLY A 245 -25.88 -6.18 -4.43
C GLY A 245 -26.03 -4.72 -4.06
N THR A 246 -27.07 -4.40 -3.30
CA THR A 246 -27.23 -3.08 -2.64
C THR A 246 -26.54 -3.07 -1.28
N PRO A 247 -26.31 -1.91 -0.63
CA PRO A 247 -25.82 -1.86 0.74
C PRO A 247 -26.63 -2.73 1.72
N LEU A 248 -27.95 -2.80 1.54
CA LEU A 248 -28.83 -3.66 2.35
C LEU A 248 -28.54 -5.15 2.12
N ASP A 249 -28.28 -5.56 0.88
CA ASP A 249 -27.94 -6.95 0.55
C ASP A 249 -26.63 -7.36 1.21
N TRP A 250 -25.61 -6.49 1.19
CA TRP A 250 -24.34 -6.71 1.88
C TRP A 250 -24.49 -6.80 3.40
N CYS A 251 -25.32 -5.94 4.00
CA CYS A 251 -25.64 -6.01 5.43
C CYS A 251 -26.29 -7.36 5.79
N ARG A 252 -27.28 -7.80 5.00
CA ARG A 252 -27.98 -9.08 5.22
C ARG A 252 -27.07 -10.28 5.04
N HIS A 253 -26.23 -10.25 4.00
CA HIS A 253 -25.24 -11.29 3.75
C HIS A 253 -24.31 -11.44 4.94
N ARG A 254 -23.72 -10.34 5.42
CA ARG A 254 -22.84 -10.38 6.60
C ARG A 254 -23.56 -10.84 7.87
N ALA A 255 -24.77 -10.34 8.11
CA ALA A 255 -25.55 -10.74 9.27
C ALA A 255 -25.80 -12.26 9.28
N ALA A 256 -26.10 -12.85 8.12
CA ALA A 256 -26.27 -14.29 7.96
C ALA A 256 -24.97 -15.08 8.23
N GLU A 257 -23.81 -14.59 7.75
CA GLU A 257 -22.50 -15.21 8.04
C GLU A 257 -22.17 -15.25 9.54
N LEU A 258 -22.60 -14.23 10.30
CA LEU A 258 -22.31 -14.11 11.72
C LEU A 258 -23.19 -15.02 12.60
N GLY A 259 -24.29 -15.57 12.06
CA GLY A 259 -25.10 -16.64 12.65
C GLY A 259 -25.93 -16.32 13.91
N ARG A 260 -25.74 -15.15 14.54
CA ARG A 260 -26.50 -14.67 15.72
C ARG A 260 -26.97 -13.24 15.52
N GLU A 261 -28.02 -12.83 16.25
CA GLU A 261 -28.50 -11.44 16.25
C GLU A 261 -27.33 -10.48 16.50
N HIS A 262 -27.15 -9.56 15.55
CA HIS A 262 -26.12 -8.54 15.61
C HIS A 262 -26.83 -7.19 15.58
N PRO A 263 -27.06 -6.56 16.75
CA PRO A 263 -27.98 -5.42 16.87
C PRO A 263 -27.64 -4.27 15.93
N ASP A 264 -26.34 -4.06 15.66
CA ASP A 264 -25.90 -3.06 14.69
C ASP A 264 -26.30 -3.39 13.25
N HIS A 265 -26.24 -4.66 12.82
CA HIS A 265 -26.71 -5.06 11.49
C HIS A 265 -28.23 -5.00 11.40
N ASP A 266 -28.95 -5.33 12.47
CA ASP A 266 -30.41 -5.18 12.50
C ASP A 266 -30.83 -3.72 12.36
N GLU A 267 -30.09 -2.82 13.03
CA GLU A 267 -30.31 -1.39 12.89
C GLU A 267 -29.97 -0.88 11.50
N VAL A 268 -28.80 -1.25 10.95
CA VAL A 268 -28.45 -0.93 9.55
C VAL A 268 -29.53 -1.44 8.58
N GLY A 269 -30.02 -2.66 8.80
CA GLY A 269 -31.10 -3.26 8.01
C GLY A 269 -32.37 -2.41 8.05
N ARG A 270 -32.74 -1.87 9.21
CA ARG A 270 -33.88 -0.94 9.34
C ARG A 270 -33.63 0.40 8.65
N LEU A 271 -32.41 0.93 8.74
CA LEU A 271 -32.05 2.22 8.12
C LEU A 271 -32.05 2.18 6.59
N LEU A 272 -31.68 1.04 6.01
CA LEU A 272 -31.60 0.84 4.56
C LEU A 272 -32.85 0.20 3.98
N ALA A 273 -33.80 -0.24 4.81
CA ALA A 273 -35.07 -0.77 4.34
C ALA A 273 -35.83 0.32 3.58
N PRO A 274 -36.49 -0.04 2.45
CA PRO A 274 -37.33 0.91 1.74
C PRO A 274 -38.40 1.46 2.69
N PRO A 275 -38.76 2.75 2.58
CA PRO A 275 -39.79 3.34 3.43
C PRO A 275 -41.07 2.53 3.29
N THR A 276 -41.58 1.99 4.40
CA THR A 276 -42.90 1.37 4.42
C THR A 276 -43.93 2.40 3.98
N GLN A 277 -44.51 2.21 2.79
CA GLN A 277 -45.68 2.96 2.35
C GLN A 277 -46.78 2.77 3.40
N ARG A 278 -47.19 3.87 4.04
CA ARG A 278 -48.40 3.95 4.86
C ARG A 278 -49.56 4.38 4.00
#